data_AF-A0A067KBZ5-F1
#
_entry.id   AF-A0A067KBZ5-F1
#
_cell.length_a   1.000
_cell.length_b   1.000
_cell.length_c   1.000
_cell.angle_alpha   90.00
_cell.angle_beta   90.00
_cell.angle_gamma   90.00
#
_symmetry.space_group_name_H-M   'P 1'
#
loop_
_entity.id
_entity.type
_entity.pdbx_description
1 polymer ?
#
loop_
_entity_poly.entity_id
_entity_poly.type
_entity_poly.pdbx_seq_one_letter_code
_entity_poly.pdbx_strand_id
1 'polypeptide(L)' 'MANAPVLFAQNLPLGWRFAPTDQQLVGHYLKRKRHGDPIEGSDIVEVIKFCNYNPGDLAGK' A
#
# COMPACT_ATOMS: atom_id res chain seq x y z
N MET A 1 8.42 19.34 8.60
CA MET A 1 8.45 17.92 8.19
C MET A 1 7.11 17.66 7.51
N ALA A 2 7.09 17.62 6.19
CA ALA A 2 5.84 17.65 5.42
C ALA A 2 5.16 16.28 5.45
N ASN A 3 3.97 16.21 6.06
CA ASN A 3 3.05 15.08 5.87
C ASN A 3 2.69 15.03 4.39
N ALA A 4 3.12 13.98 3.69
CA ALA A 4 2.64 13.71 2.33
C ALA A 4 1.11 13.52 2.41
N PRO A 5 0.32 14.17 1.54
CA PRO A 5 -1.12 14.03 1.58
C PRO A 5 -1.48 12.59 1.22
N VAL A 6 -2.14 11.90 2.15
CA VAL A 6 -2.82 10.62 1.89
C VAL A 6 -3.93 10.93 0.88
N LEU A 7 -3.65 10.80 -0.42
CA LEU A 7 -4.53 11.30 -1.48
C LEU A 7 -5.80 10.45 -1.62
N PHE A 8 -5.80 9.22 -1.10
CA PHE A 8 -6.96 8.32 -1.18
C PHE A 8 -7.96 8.45 -0.03
N ALA A 9 -7.54 8.85 1.17
CA ALA A 9 -8.40 8.75 2.36
C ALA A 9 -9.53 9.79 2.41
N GLN A 10 -9.43 10.90 1.68
CA GLN A 10 -10.32 12.05 1.88
C GLN A 10 -11.72 11.91 1.28
N ASN A 11 -11.99 10.89 0.45
CA ASN A 11 -13.26 10.78 -0.29
C ASN A 11 -13.92 9.40 -0.24
N LEU A 12 -13.57 8.57 0.76
CA LEU A 12 -14.06 7.21 0.88
C LEU A 12 -15.23 7.15 1.86
N PRO A 13 -16.28 6.36 1.58
CA PRO A 13 -17.35 6.15 2.53
C PRO A 13 -16.83 5.62 3.87
N LEU A 14 -17.53 5.95 4.95
CA LEU A 14 -17.22 5.38 6.26
C LEU A 14 -17.25 3.85 6.21
N GLY A 15 -16.25 3.22 6.83
CA GLY A 15 -16.10 1.76 6.85
C GLY A 15 -15.41 1.17 5.62
N TRP A 16 -15.08 1.98 4.60
CA TRP A 16 -14.26 1.51 3.49
C TRP A 16 -12.82 1.30 3.97
N ARG A 17 -12.28 0.12 3.65
CA ARG A 17 -10.96 -0.32 4.11
C ARG A 17 -10.26 -1.13 3.02
N PHE A 18 -8.95 -1.23 3.14
CA PHE A 18 -8.17 -2.14 2.33
C PHE A 18 -8.46 -3.59 2.73
N ALA A 19 -9.20 -4.31 1.87
CA ALA A 19 -9.53 -5.71 2.05
C ALA A 19 -9.53 -6.45 0.68
N PRO A 20 -8.37 -6.54 0.00
CA PRO A 20 -8.28 -7.20 -1.29
C PRO A 20 -8.43 -8.73 -1.15
N THR A 21 -8.85 -9.39 -2.24
CA THR A 21 -8.70 -10.84 -2.38
C THR A 21 -7.27 -11.21 -2.75
N ASP A 22 -6.90 -12.49 -2.58
CA ASP A 22 -5.59 -13.00 -3.00
C ASP A 22 -5.28 -12.71 -4.48
N GLN A 23 -6.30 -12.83 -5.34
CA GLN A 23 -6.17 -12.55 -6.77
C GLN A 23 -5.92 -11.07 -7.03
N GLN A 24 -6.59 -10.18 -6.30
CA GLN A 24 -6.36 -8.74 -6.40
C GLN A 24 -4.97 -8.38 -5.86
N LEU A 25 -4.55 -8.95 -4.74
CA LEU A 25 -3.24 -8.72 -4.13
C LEU A 25 -2.10 -9.09 -5.10
N VAL A 26 -2.16 -10.29 -5.68
CA VAL A 26 -1.13 -10.74 -6.62
C VAL A 26 -1.24 -10.02 -7.96
N GLY A 27 -2.43 -9.94 -8.53
CA GLY A 27 -2.67 -9.43 -9.88
C GLY A 27 -2.51 -7.92 -10.00
N HIS A 28 -3.24 -7.19 -9.17
CA HIS A 28 -3.33 -5.74 -9.26
C HIS A 28 -2.16 -5.04 -8.55
N TYR A 29 -1.65 -5.59 -7.44
CA TYR A 29 -0.58 -4.92 -6.69
C TYR A 29 0.81 -5.50 -7.00
N LEU A 30 1.03 -6.79 -6.77
CA LEU A 30 2.39 -7.36 -6.85
C LEU A 30 2.93 -7.47 -8.28
N LYS A 31 2.14 -7.99 -9.23
CA LYS A 31 2.56 -8.12 -10.64
C LYS A 31 2.81 -6.76 -11.28
N ARG A 32 1.90 -5.80 -11.07
CA ARG A 32 2.06 -4.43 -11.57
C ARG A 32 3.30 -3.75 -11.00
N LYS A 33 3.52 -3.84 -9.68
CA LYS A 33 4.75 -3.33 -9.04
C LYS A 33 6.02 -3.92 -9.64
N ARG A 34 6.03 -5.23 -9.94
CA ARG A 34 7.17 -5.90 -10.57
C ARG A 34 7.44 -5.39 -11.99
N HIS A 35 6.39 -5.11 -12.75
CA HIS A 35 6.50 -4.64 -14.14
C HIS A 35 6.72 -3.14 -14.27
N GLY A 36 6.57 -2.38 -13.18
CA GLY A 36 6.60 -0.92 -13.21
C GLY A 36 5.30 -0.28 -13.71
N ASP A 37 4.22 -1.06 -13.76
CA ASP A 37 2.90 -0.57 -14.16
C ASP A 37 2.32 0.34 -13.05
N PRO A 38 1.64 1.44 -13.40
CA PRO A 38 0.98 2.29 -12.42
C PRO A 38 -0.12 1.51 -11.68
N ILE A 39 -0.15 1.67 -10.36
CA ILE A 39 -1.21 1.14 -9.50
C ILE A 39 -2.08 2.32 -9.06
N GLU A 40 -3.20 2.50 -9.75
CA GLU A 40 -4.25 3.44 -9.36
C GLU A 40 -4.69 3.13 -7.92
N GLY A 41 -4.94 4.15 -7.09
CA GLY A 41 -5.39 3.85 -5.73
C GLY A 41 -4.32 3.74 -4.66
N SER A 42 -3.05 3.70 -5.04
CA SER A 42 -2.04 3.09 -4.20
C SER A 42 -0.96 4.07 -3.76
N ASP A 43 -1.10 4.57 -2.53
CA ASP A 43 0.00 5.07 -1.70
C ASP A 43 0.81 3.90 -1.09
N ILE A 44 0.67 2.65 -1.60
CA ILE A 44 1.41 1.45 -1.17
C ILE A 44 2.84 1.53 -1.74
N VAL A 45 3.51 2.60 -1.38
CA VAL A 45 4.83 2.98 -1.85
C VAL A 45 5.78 2.80 -0.70
N GLU A 46 5.94 1.56 -0.23
CA GLU A 46 7.16 1.22 0.47
C GLU A 46 7.76 -0.07 -0.08
N VAL A 47 8.97 0.08 -0.62
CA VAL A 47 9.89 -1.02 -0.85
C VAL A 47 10.72 -1.12 0.42
N ILE A 48 10.18 -1.81 1.42
CA ILE A 48 10.95 -2.15 2.61
C ILE A 48 11.69 -3.47 2.39
N LYS A 49 12.94 -3.52 2.86
CA LYS A 49 13.62 -4.80 3.09
C LYS A 49 12.99 -5.43 4.34
N PHE A 50 11.83 -6.06 4.16
CA PHE A 50 11.01 -6.60 5.26
C PHE A 50 11.84 -7.43 6.26
N CYS A 51 12.76 -8.27 5.76
CA CYS A 51 13.61 -9.13 6.58
C CYS A 51 14.66 -8.40 7.44
N ASN A 52 14.80 -7.08 7.30
CA ASN A 52 15.75 -6.28 8.08
C ASN A 52 15.11 -5.65 9.33
N TYR A 53 13.83 -5.90 9.59
CA TYR A 53 13.06 -5.30 10.68
C TYR A 53 12.45 -6.37 11.58
N ASN A 54 12.27 -6.05 12.87
CA ASN A 54 11.38 -6.86 13.69
C ASN A 54 9.92 -6.52 13.35
N PRO A 55 8.98 -7.46 13.51
CA PRO A 55 7.57 -7.21 13.18
C PRO A 55 6.96 -5.99 13.87
N GLY A 56 7.37 -5.68 15.10
CA GLY A 56 6.90 -4.51 15.84
C GLY A 56 7.40 -3.17 15.29
N ASP A 57 8.53 -3.17 14.57
CA ASP A 57 9.15 -1.96 14.03
C ASP A 57 8.48 -1.49 12.73
N LEU A 58 7.61 -2.33 12.15
CA LEU A 58 6.93 -2.06 10.88
C LEU A 58 5.68 -1.19 11.04
N ALA A 59 5.08 -1.18 12.24
CA ALA A 59 3.89 -0.39 12.50
C ALA A 59 4.27 1.08 12.71
N GLY A 60 3.78 1.98 11.85
CA GLY A 60 4.04 3.42 11.94
C GLY A 60 5.33 3.89 11.24
N LYS A 61 5.99 3.01 10.49
CA LYS A 61 6.95 3.39 9.46
C LYS A 61 6.24 3.92 8.22
#